data_AF-A0A1A8SA26-F1
#
_entry.id   AF-A0A1A8SA26-F1
#
_cell.length_a   1.000
_cell.length_b   1.000
_cell.length_c   1.000
_cell.angle_alpha   90.00
_cell.angle_beta   90.00
_cell.angle_gamma   90.00
#
_symmetry.space_group_name_H-M   'P 1'
#
loop_
_entity.id
_entity.type
_entity.pdbx_description
1 polymer ?
#
loop_
_entity_poly.entity_id
_entity_poly.type
_entity_poly.pdbx_seq_one_letter_code
_entity_poly.pdbx_strand_id
1 'polypeptide(L)'
;STAGKLSVLLKKIISCTSAHRHWRVRLEMVELADHLLVACSQSLRECVGLLLEALVGAVNDEEPKVRERCEAALREISQRNQSCSRSSDGTSQNLADVLSENLHSLATSLPRLMRTSNDQKKLFVLKVFLGYFKVLGPLVSVVLNSAAHLERISKALMQVLELDVVDVRIVEERSHGESLERSSGSEGPYAAHIPQKHFLYFTDEKIFSVLMEICRTLGFYGDIYLLTDHFLDLYRQSLVYRKQAAMVLNEMVRGAAGLAMATGAQCLDSGVQGR
;
A
#
# COMPACT_ATOMS: atom_id res chain seq x y z
N SER A 1 28.42 -9.01 -12.33
CA SER A 1 27.86 -10.38 -12.32
C SER A 1 26.78 -10.53 -13.39
N THR A 2 26.53 -11.74 -13.89
CA THR A 2 25.37 -12.06 -14.75
C THR A 2 24.06 -11.69 -14.06
N ALA A 3 23.95 -11.92 -12.75
CA ALA A 3 22.80 -11.53 -11.94
C ALA A 3 22.53 -10.02 -12.02
N GLY A 4 23.55 -9.18 -11.84
CA GLY A 4 23.40 -7.73 -11.95
C GLY A 4 22.97 -7.24 -13.34
N LYS A 5 23.45 -7.88 -14.42
CA LYS A 5 22.98 -7.56 -15.80
C LYS A 5 21.52 -7.97 -15.98
N LEU A 6 21.14 -9.15 -15.49
CA LEU A 6 19.76 -9.63 -15.57
C LEU A 6 18.81 -8.78 -14.73
N SER A 7 19.25 -8.30 -13.56
CA SER A 7 18.50 -7.38 -12.70
C SER A 7 18.07 -6.12 -13.46
N VAL A 8 18.95 -5.54 -14.28
CA VAL A 8 18.62 -4.37 -15.11
C VAL A 8 17.54 -4.70 -16.15
N LEU A 9 17.62 -5.88 -16.78
CA LEU A 9 16.62 -6.32 -17.75
C LEU A 9 15.28 -6.61 -17.08
N LEU A 10 15.29 -7.33 -15.96
CA LEU A 10 14.10 -7.65 -15.18
C LEU A 10 13.38 -6.39 -14.70
N LYS A 11 14.11 -5.37 -14.22
CA LYS A 11 13.53 -4.06 -13.88
C LYS A 11 12.73 -3.46 -15.04
N LYS A 12 13.28 -3.50 -16.25
CA LYS A 12 12.61 -2.98 -17.45
C LYS A 12 11.37 -3.79 -17.77
N ILE A 13 11.47 -5.12 -17.78
CA ILE A 13 10.34 -6.02 -18.04
C ILE A 13 9.23 -5.77 -17.03
N ILE A 14 9.53 -5.87 -15.73
CA ILE A 14 8.57 -5.63 -14.63
C ILE A 14 7.88 -4.27 -14.81
N SER A 15 8.63 -3.21 -15.12
CA SER A 15 8.08 -1.87 -15.27
C SER A 15 7.08 -1.72 -16.42
N CYS A 16 7.23 -2.49 -17.51
CA CYS A 16 6.33 -2.40 -18.67
C CYS A 16 5.20 -3.44 -18.64
N THR A 17 5.37 -4.56 -17.91
CA THR A 17 4.37 -5.63 -17.84
C THR A 17 3.45 -5.53 -16.64
N SER A 18 3.92 -5.08 -15.47
CA SER A 18 3.16 -5.20 -14.21
C SER A 18 1.93 -4.27 -14.15
N ALA A 19 1.93 -3.19 -14.93
CA ALA A 19 0.78 -2.30 -15.10
C ALA A 19 0.19 -2.36 -16.52
N HIS A 20 0.49 -3.44 -17.28
CA HIS A 20 0.04 -3.57 -18.66
C HIS A 20 -1.49 -3.68 -18.72
N ARG A 21 -2.11 -3.09 -19.75
CA ARG A 21 -3.58 -3.03 -19.90
C ARG A 21 -4.21 -4.41 -19.99
N HIS A 22 -3.56 -5.32 -20.71
CA HIS A 22 -4.05 -6.68 -20.91
C HIS A 22 -3.65 -7.61 -19.75
N TRP A 23 -4.64 -8.19 -19.07
CA TRP A 23 -4.43 -9.03 -17.87
C TRP A 23 -3.54 -10.25 -18.12
N ARG A 24 -3.62 -10.89 -19.30
CA ARG A 24 -2.72 -12.01 -19.64
C ARG A 24 -1.25 -11.65 -19.58
N VAL A 25 -0.85 -10.44 -19.98
CA VAL A 25 0.55 -9.99 -19.88
C VAL A 25 0.98 -9.87 -18.41
N ARG A 26 0.05 -9.42 -17.55
CA ARG A 26 0.29 -9.36 -16.10
C ARG A 26 0.37 -10.75 -15.49
N LEU A 27 -0.46 -11.69 -15.95
CA LEU A 27 -0.41 -13.10 -15.56
C LEU A 27 0.95 -13.73 -15.92
N GLU A 28 1.42 -13.57 -17.15
CA GLU A 28 2.74 -14.05 -17.58
C GLU A 28 3.87 -13.43 -16.75
N MET A 29 3.73 -12.17 -16.30
CA MET A 29 4.71 -11.56 -15.39
C MET A 29 4.70 -12.26 -14.01
N VAL A 30 3.52 -12.61 -13.49
CA VAL A 30 3.40 -13.39 -12.24
C VAL A 30 4.04 -14.77 -12.42
N GLU A 31 3.75 -15.46 -13.52
CA GLU A 31 4.33 -16.78 -13.80
C GLU A 31 5.84 -16.71 -13.97
N LEU A 32 6.36 -15.73 -14.71
CA LEU A 32 7.80 -15.51 -14.85
C LEU A 32 8.47 -15.26 -13.49
N ALA A 33 7.88 -14.40 -12.66
CA ALA A 33 8.43 -14.08 -11.35
C ALA A 33 8.47 -15.32 -10.44
N ASP A 34 7.38 -16.08 -10.43
CA ASP A 34 7.29 -17.33 -9.67
C ASP A 34 8.32 -18.37 -10.15
N HIS A 35 8.41 -18.63 -11.45
CA HIS A 35 9.40 -19.57 -12.01
C HIS A 35 10.83 -19.18 -11.66
N LEU A 36 11.19 -17.90 -11.76
CA LEU A 36 12.54 -17.42 -11.42
C LEU A 36 12.83 -17.51 -9.92
N LEU A 37 11.86 -17.22 -9.05
CA LEU A 37 12.00 -17.39 -7.61
C LEU A 37 12.10 -18.87 -7.23
N VAL A 38 11.41 -19.75 -7.96
CA VAL A 38 11.44 -21.19 -7.71
C VAL A 38 12.73 -21.83 -8.18
N ALA A 39 13.15 -21.55 -9.41
CA ALA A 39 14.26 -22.25 -10.05
C ALA A 39 15.62 -21.56 -9.84
N CYS A 40 15.64 -20.25 -9.54
CA CYS A 40 16.86 -19.45 -9.62
C CYS A 40 17.13 -18.55 -8.41
N SER A 41 16.46 -18.74 -7.26
CA SER A 41 16.61 -17.87 -6.08
C SER A 41 18.05 -17.74 -5.57
N GLN A 42 18.85 -18.81 -5.64
CA GLN A 42 20.26 -18.77 -5.23
C GLN A 42 21.15 -18.05 -6.25
N SER A 43 20.98 -18.34 -7.54
CA SER A 43 21.78 -17.74 -8.62
C SER A 43 21.39 -16.27 -8.91
N LEU A 44 20.14 -15.90 -8.62
CA LEU A 44 19.57 -14.58 -8.83
C LEU A 44 19.17 -13.90 -7.52
N ARG A 45 19.95 -14.11 -6.45
CA ARG A 45 19.69 -13.51 -5.13
C ARG A 45 19.44 -12.00 -5.17
N GLU A 46 20.21 -11.28 -5.99
CA GLU A 46 20.07 -9.82 -6.21
C GLU A 46 18.74 -9.41 -6.88
N CYS A 47 18.04 -10.35 -7.51
CA CYS A 47 16.77 -10.11 -8.20
C CYS A 47 15.55 -10.50 -7.35
N VAL A 48 15.74 -11.23 -6.24
CA VAL A 48 14.63 -11.74 -5.41
C VAL A 48 13.70 -10.60 -4.97
N GLY A 49 14.25 -9.49 -4.48
CA GLY A 49 13.43 -8.35 -4.06
C GLY A 49 12.58 -7.76 -5.19
N LEU A 50 13.10 -7.70 -6.41
CA LEU A 50 12.38 -7.18 -7.59
C LEU A 50 11.26 -8.12 -8.03
N LEU A 51 11.52 -9.42 -8.02
CA LEU A 51 10.53 -10.43 -8.38
C LEU A 51 9.42 -10.50 -7.34
N LEU A 52 9.77 -10.40 -6.05
CA LEU A 52 8.78 -10.30 -4.97
C LEU A 52 7.95 -9.02 -5.08
N GLU A 53 8.55 -7.87 -5.42
CA GLU A 53 7.80 -6.63 -5.63
C GLU A 53 6.74 -6.78 -6.73
N ALA A 54 7.08 -7.45 -7.84
CA ALA A 54 6.15 -7.71 -8.93
C ALA A 54 4.97 -8.61 -8.49
N LEU A 55 5.25 -9.67 -7.74
CA LEU A 55 4.21 -10.53 -7.16
C LEU A 55 3.34 -9.74 -6.17
N VAL A 56 3.97 -9.06 -5.21
CA VAL A 56 3.26 -8.28 -4.18
C VAL A 56 2.30 -7.26 -4.80
N GLY A 57 2.69 -6.59 -5.88
CA GLY A 57 1.79 -5.71 -6.63
C GLY A 57 0.58 -6.40 -7.26
N ALA A 58 0.75 -7.64 -7.74
CA ALA A 58 -0.30 -8.42 -8.38
C ALA A 58 -1.34 -9.00 -7.41
N VAL A 59 -1.08 -9.01 -6.10
CA VAL A 59 -2.09 -9.35 -5.07
C VAL A 59 -3.30 -8.41 -5.13
N ASN A 60 -3.10 -7.17 -5.61
CA ASN A 60 -4.16 -6.18 -5.77
C ASN A 60 -4.60 -6.00 -7.23
N ASP A 61 -4.43 -7.04 -8.06
CA ASP A 61 -4.90 -7.01 -9.44
C ASP A 61 -6.44 -7.02 -9.51
N GLU A 62 -6.97 -6.32 -10.52
CA GLU A 62 -8.41 -6.26 -10.79
C GLU A 62 -8.93 -7.60 -11.33
N GLU A 63 -8.11 -8.32 -12.09
CA GLU A 63 -8.45 -9.61 -12.68
C GLU A 63 -8.25 -10.73 -11.65
N PRO A 64 -9.31 -11.46 -11.26
CA PRO A 64 -9.21 -12.51 -10.23
C PRO A 64 -8.17 -13.58 -10.56
N LYS A 65 -8.05 -13.98 -11.84
CA LYS A 65 -7.06 -14.99 -12.27
C LYS A 65 -5.62 -14.60 -11.99
N VAL A 66 -5.29 -13.32 -12.16
CA VAL A 66 -3.94 -12.80 -11.88
C VAL A 66 -3.69 -12.82 -10.38
N ARG A 67 -4.66 -12.34 -9.61
CA ARG A 67 -4.60 -12.30 -8.14
C ARG A 67 -4.46 -13.69 -7.54
N GLU A 68 -5.33 -14.63 -7.92
CA GLU A 68 -5.32 -16.01 -7.41
C GLU A 68 -4.00 -16.74 -7.72
N ARG A 69 -3.48 -16.59 -8.94
CA ARG A 69 -2.19 -17.17 -9.33
C ARG A 69 -1.03 -16.59 -8.52
N CYS A 70 -1.08 -15.29 -8.25
CA CYS A 70 -0.08 -14.61 -7.44
C CYS A 70 -0.14 -15.03 -5.96
N GLU A 71 -1.33 -15.12 -5.39
CA GLU A 71 -1.53 -15.61 -4.01
C GLU A 71 -1.03 -17.05 -3.85
N ALA A 72 -1.26 -17.91 -4.84
CA ALA A 72 -0.71 -19.26 -4.87
C ALA A 72 0.84 -19.25 -4.88
N ALA A 73 1.46 -18.47 -5.76
CA ALA A 73 2.92 -18.32 -5.83
C ALA A 73 3.52 -17.89 -4.48
N LEU A 74 2.95 -16.85 -3.87
CA LEU A 74 3.44 -16.33 -2.59
C LEU A 74 3.29 -17.34 -1.45
N ARG A 75 2.20 -18.13 -1.45
CA ARG A 75 1.97 -19.20 -0.48
C ARG A 75 3.01 -20.31 -0.62
N GLU A 76 3.31 -20.74 -1.84
CA GLU A 76 4.32 -21.76 -2.13
C GLU A 76 5.74 -21.28 -1.72
N ILE A 77 6.07 -20.02 -2.02
CA ILE A 77 7.36 -19.41 -1.62
C ILE A 77 7.47 -19.36 -0.09
N SER A 78 6.40 -18.99 0.61
CA SER A 78 6.38 -18.95 2.07
C SER A 78 6.63 -20.34 2.68
N GLN A 79 5.89 -21.37 2.22
CA GLN A 79 6.03 -22.74 2.70
C GLN A 79 7.45 -23.31 2.48
N ARG A 80 8.07 -22.98 1.34
CA ARG A 80 9.44 -23.42 1.05
C ARG A 80 10.46 -22.78 1.98
N ASN A 81 10.35 -21.47 2.22
CA ASN A 81 11.24 -20.77 3.14
C ASN A 81 11.13 -21.34 4.56
N GLN A 82 9.92 -21.63 5.04
CA GLN A 82 9.70 -22.27 6.35
C GLN A 82 10.35 -23.67 6.44
N SER A 83 10.33 -24.44 5.35
CA SER A 83 10.90 -25.79 5.29
C SER A 83 12.44 -25.77 5.29
N CYS A 84 13.04 -24.81 4.60
CA CYS A 84 14.51 -24.65 4.52
C CYS A 84 15.12 -24.00 5.77
N SER A 85 14.41 -23.12 6.48
CA SER A 85 14.90 -22.48 7.73
C SER A 85 15.11 -23.45 8.91
N ARG A 86 14.77 -24.74 8.77
CA ARG A 86 15.07 -25.78 9.77
C ARG A 86 16.50 -26.34 9.66
N SER A 87 17.27 -25.96 8.62
CA SER A 87 18.71 -26.23 8.56
C SER A 87 19.48 -25.16 9.35
N SER A 88 20.32 -25.62 10.26
CA SER A 88 21.03 -24.89 11.34
C SER A 88 22.06 -23.84 10.93
N ASP A 89 21.97 -23.26 9.73
CA ASP A 89 22.93 -22.25 9.27
C ASP A 89 22.22 -20.88 9.23
N GLY A 90 22.58 -20.00 10.17
CA GLY A 90 21.89 -18.75 10.54
C GLY A 90 21.89 -17.62 9.50
N THR A 91 21.97 -17.97 8.20
CA THR A 91 22.13 -17.03 7.08
C THR A 91 20.92 -17.00 6.13
N SER A 92 19.87 -17.79 6.40
CA SER A 92 18.64 -17.80 5.59
C SER A 92 17.75 -16.61 5.96
N GLN A 93 17.82 -15.55 5.17
CA GLN A 93 16.96 -14.37 5.35
C GLN A 93 15.50 -14.77 5.15
N ASN A 94 14.66 -14.53 6.15
CA ASN A 94 13.26 -14.92 6.10
C ASN A 94 12.55 -14.08 5.03
N LEU A 95 11.57 -14.66 4.32
CA LEU A 95 10.72 -13.94 3.38
C LEU A 95 10.15 -12.65 4.02
N ALA A 96 9.76 -12.72 5.30
CA ALA A 96 9.26 -11.57 6.04
C ALA A 96 10.29 -10.43 6.16
N ASP A 97 11.58 -10.76 6.32
CA ASP A 97 12.65 -9.76 6.42
C ASP A 97 12.82 -9.03 5.09
N VAL A 98 12.86 -9.77 3.97
CA VAL A 98 12.97 -9.19 2.62
C VAL A 98 11.75 -8.31 2.31
N LEU A 99 10.55 -8.77 2.66
CA LEU A 99 9.32 -7.97 2.48
C LEU A 99 9.35 -6.70 3.33
N SER A 100 9.81 -6.79 4.59
CA SER A 100 9.94 -5.67 5.50
C SER A 100 10.94 -4.62 4.99
N GLU A 101 12.13 -5.06 4.55
CA GLU A 101 13.15 -4.19 3.96
C GLU A 101 12.64 -3.49 2.69
N ASN A 102 11.97 -4.24 1.80
CA ASN A 102 11.39 -3.67 0.59
C ASN A 102 10.27 -2.67 0.91
N LEU A 103 9.42 -2.97 1.90
CA LEU A 103 8.41 -2.04 2.38
C LEU A 103 9.03 -0.74 2.91
N HIS A 104 10.11 -0.82 3.69
CA HIS A 104 10.83 0.37 4.17
C HIS A 104 11.41 1.19 3.02
N SER A 105 12.07 0.53 2.06
CA SER A 105 12.63 1.17 0.86
C SER A 105 11.54 1.85 0.01
N LEU A 106 10.38 1.21 -0.09
CA LEU A 106 9.26 1.78 -0.80
C LEU A 106 8.65 2.98 -0.04
N ALA A 107 8.39 2.84 1.26
CA ALA A 107 7.93 3.95 2.11
C ALA A 107 8.87 5.16 2.02
N THR A 108 10.17 4.90 1.94
CA THR A 108 11.23 5.90 1.77
C THR A 108 11.10 6.71 0.48
N SER A 109 10.80 6.04 -0.63
CA SER A 109 10.76 6.66 -1.95
C SER A 109 9.35 7.09 -2.37
N LEU A 110 8.31 6.64 -1.66
CA LEU A 110 6.91 6.83 -2.00
C LEU A 110 6.52 8.31 -2.20
N PRO A 111 6.86 9.27 -1.32
CA PRO A 111 6.48 10.67 -1.53
C PRO A 111 7.06 11.26 -2.81
N ARG A 112 8.30 10.90 -3.15
CA ARG A 112 8.94 11.32 -4.40
C ARG A 112 8.23 10.70 -5.59
N LEU A 113 7.93 9.41 -5.54
CA LEU A 113 7.24 8.70 -6.63
C LEU A 113 5.84 9.28 -6.88
N MET A 114 5.13 9.66 -5.82
CA MET A 114 3.81 10.31 -5.90
C MET A 114 3.88 11.70 -6.54
N ARG A 115 4.96 12.46 -6.30
CA ARG A 115 5.14 13.79 -6.88
C ARG A 115 5.53 13.77 -8.36
N THR A 116 6.36 12.82 -8.79
CA THR A 116 7.02 12.88 -10.11
C THR A 116 6.47 11.90 -11.15
N SER A 117 5.67 10.92 -10.75
CA SER A 117 5.14 9.91 -11.66
C SER A 117 3.81 10.34 -12.29
N ASN A 118 3.38 9.64 -13.34
CA ASN A 118 1.99 9.72 -13.81
C ASN A 118 1.06 8.87 -12.93
N ASP A 119 -0.25 9.08 -13.03
CA ASP A 119 -1.22 8.43 -12.15
C ASP A 119 -1.27 6.90 -12.30
N GLN A 120 -1.00 6.37 -13.50
CA GLN A 120 -0.90 4.92 -13.70
C GLN A 120 0.24 4.31 -12.87
N LYS A 121 1.41 4.95 -12.89
CA LYS A 121 2.57 4.49 -12.12
C LYS A 121 2.37 4.73 -10.62
N LYS A 122 1.74 5.84 -10.21
CA LYS A 122 1.36 6.08 -8.80
C LYS A 122 0.45 4.96 -8.29
N LEU A 123 -0.59 4.63 -9.06
CA LEU A 123 -1.53 3.57 -8.71
C LEU A 123 -0.82 2.22 -8.57
N PHE A 124 0.06 1.86 -9.52
CA PHE A 124 0.87 0.65 -9.42
C PHE A 124 1.71 0.63 -8.14
N VAL A 125 2.46 1.70 -7.88
CA VAL A 125 3.32 1.83 -6.69
C VAL A 125 2.52 1.70 -5.40
N LEU A 126 1.32 2.30 -5.33
CA LEU A 126 0.45 2.20 -4.17
C LEU A 126 -0.15 0.79 -4.01
N LYS A 127 -0.47 0.10 -5.11
CA LYS A 127 -0.89 -1.30 -5.08
C LYS A 127 0.22 -2.22 -4.57
N VAL A 128 1.48 -1.96 -4.92
CA VAL A 128 2.64 -2.67 -4.35
C VAL A 128 2.74 -2.35 -2.85
N PHE A 129 2.62 -1.09 -2.46
CA PHE A 129 2.68 -0.66 -1.05
C PHE A 129 1.59 -1.33 -0.19
N LEU A 130 0.35 -1.33 -0.67
CA LEU A 130 -0.76 -2.07 -0.08
C LEU A 130 -0.50 -3.58 -0.03
N GLY A 131 0.03 -4.13 -1.12
CA GLY A 131 0.38 -5.54 -1.24
C GLY A 131 1.31 -5.99 -0.14
N TYR A 132 2.35 -5.20 0.19
CA TYR A 132 3.28 -5.56 1.27
C TYR A 132 2.55 -5.77 2.59
N PHE A 133 1.61 -4.89 2.96
CA PHE A 133 0.82 -5.06 4.18
C PHE A 133 -0.09 -6.29 4.11
N LYS A 134 -0.74 -6.55 2.97
CA LYS A 134 -1.61 -7.73 2.81
C LYS A 134 -0.84 -9.04 2.87
N VAL A 135 0.35 -9.10 2.27
CA VAL A 135 1.19 -10.30 2.26
C VAL A 135 1.80 -10.51 3.65
N LEU A 136 2.35 -9.46 4.29
CA LEU A 136 2.85 -9.55 5.67
C LEU A 136 1.75 -9.95 6.67
N GLY A 137 0.52 -9.49 6.45
CA GLY A 137 -0.64 -9.83 7.27
C GLY A 137 -0.38 -9.49 8.75
N PRO A 138 -0.63 -10.41 9.70
CA PRO A 138 -0.41 -10.15 11.14
C PRO A 138 1.02 -9.71 11.51
N LEU A 139 2.03 -10.05 10.70
CA LEU A 139 3.42 -9.62 10.92
C LEU A 139 3.61 -8.11 10.77
N VAL A 140 2.63 -7.38 10.20
CA VAL A 140 2.65 -5.91 10.15
C VAL A 140 2.80 -5.33 11.55
N SER A 141 2.12 -5.88 12.57
CA SER A 141 2.28 -5.45 13.96
C SER A 141 3.74 -5.52 14.43
N VAL A 142 4.44 -6.62 14.13
CA VAL A 142 5.84 -6.85 14.48
C VAL A 142 6.76 -5.89 13.73
N VAL A 143 6.53 -5.69 12.43
CA VAL A 143 7.31 -4.75 11.60
C VAL A 143 7.20 -3.32 12.12
N LEU A 144 6.00 -2.91 12.54
CA LEU A 144 5.73 -1.55 13.02
C LEU A 144 6.29 -1.27 14.43
N ASN A 145 6.67 -2.28 15.20
CA ASN A 145 7.42 -2.08 16.45
C ASN A 145 8.81 -1.47 16.21
N SER A 146 9.34 -1.57 14.98
CA SER A 146 10.53 -0.83 14.59
C SER A 146 10.19 0.64 14.35
N ALA A 147 10.74 1.52 15.20
CA ALA A 147 10.58 2.97 15.07
C ALA A 147 10.92 3.49 13.67
N ALA A 148 11.94 2.92 13.02
CA ALA A 148 12.33 3.30 11.66
C ALA A 148 11.25 2.99 10.62
N HIS A 149 10.54 1.87 10.75
CA HIS A 149 9.43 1.52 9.85
C HIS A 149 8.21 2.37 10.14
N LEU A 150 7.80 2.47 11.41
CA LEU A 150 6.65 3.26 11.84
C LEU A 150 6.79 4.72 11.42
N GLU A 151 7.93 5.36 11.72
CA GLU A 151 8.19 6.76 11.38
C GLU A 151 8.18 6.96 9.86
N ARG A 152 8.81 6.05 9.10
CA ARG A 152 8.92 6.19 7.66
C ARG A 152 7.58 6.05 6.95
N ILE A 153 6.79 5.05 7.33
CA ILE A 153 5.45 4.81 6.79
C ILE A 153 4.55 6.00 7.13
N SER A 154 4.57 6.45 8.39
CA SER A 154 3.72 7.55 8.86
C SER A 154 4.05 8.86 8.14
N LYS A 155 5.34 9.22 8.02
CA LYS A 155 5.78 10.40 7.24
C LYS A 155 5.38 10.29 5.77
N ALA A 156 5.50 9.11 5.17
CA ALA A 156 5.10 8.92 3.79
C ALA A 156 3.60 9.17 3.59
N LEU A 157 2.74 8.64 4.48
CA LEU A 157 1.30 8.88 4.43
C LEU A 157 0.95 10.35 4.62
N MET A 158 1.58 11.04 5.58
CA MET A 158 1.35 12.48 5.80
C MET A 158 1.68 13.32 4.57
N GLN A 159 2.76 12.96 3.85
CA GLN A 159 3.16 13.66 2.63
C GLN A 159 2.27 13.30 1.44
N VAL A 160 1.89 12.04 1.26
CA VAL A 160 1.09 11.65 0.09
C VAL A 160 -0.36 12.13 0.18
N LEU A 161 -0.91 12.22 1.39
CA LEU A 161 -2.27 12.71 1.65
C LEU A 161 -2.37 14.23 1.81
N GLU A 162 -1.32 14.97 1.44
CA GLU A 162 -1.32 16.43 1.52
C GLU A 162 -2.42 17.02 0.62
N LEU A 163 -3.32 17.77 1.26
CA LEU A 163 -4.48 18.38 0.61
C LEU A 163 -4.06 19.65 -0.13
N ASP A 164 -4.65 19.87 -1.30
CA ASP A 164 -4.57 21.14 -1.98
C ASP A 164 -5.57 22.13 -1.35
N VAL A 165 -5.05 23.10 -0.61
CA VAL A 165 -5.83 24.14 0.08
C VAL A 165 -5.83 25.46 -0.70
N VAL A 166 -5.33 25.46 -1.93
CA VAL A 166 -5.33 26.66 -2.80
C VAL A 166 -6.74 26.93 -3.31
N ASP A 167 -7.45 25.91 -3.81
CA ASP A 167 -8.81 26.07 -4.38
C ASP A 167 -9.92 26.13 -3.33
N VAL A 168 -9.73 25.54 -2.14
CA VAL A 168 -10.75 25.53 -1.08
C VAL A 168 -11.02 26.93 -0.54
N ARG A 169 -9.99 27.79 -0.49
CA ARG A 169 -10.15 29.19 -0.05
C ARG A 169 -11.04 30.02 -0.98
N ILE A 170 -11.11 29.65 -2.27
CA ILE A 170 -11.91 30.36 -3.28
C ILE A 170 -13.38 29.94 -3.23
N VAL A 171 -13.67 28.68 -2.85
CA VAL A 171 -15.04 28.15 -2.75
C VAL A 171 -15.69 28.53 -1.42
N GLU A 172 -14.94 28.54 -0.31
CA GLU A 172 -15.46 29.01 0.99
C GLU A 172 -15.83 30.51 0.95
N GLU A 173 -15.05 31.35 0.25
CA GLU A 173 -15.35 32.78 0.12
C GLU A 173 -16.63 33.06 -0.69
N ARG A 174 -16.97 32.21 -1.67
CA ARG A 174 -18.24 32.31 -2.43
C ARG A 174 -19.45 31.80 -1.64
N SER A 175 -19.29 30.83 -0.75
CA SER A 175 -20.39 30.33 0.08
C SER A 175 -20.76 31.25 1.25
N HIS A 176 -19.95 32.27 1.54
CA HIS A 176 -20.26 33.29 2.54
C HIS A 176 -20.93 34.55 1.96
N GLY A 177 -21.19 34.60 0.64
CA GLY A 177 -21.67 35.79 -0.06
C GLY A 177 -23.18 35.91 -0.29
N GLU A 178 -23.96 34.83 -0.26
CA GLU A 178 -25.38 34.89 -0.65
C GLU A 178 -26.25 33.99 0.23
N SER A 179 -26.83 34.54 1.30
CA SER A 179 -28.13 34.09 1.80
C SER A 179 -28.71 35.09 2.82
N LEU A 180 -28.92 36.33 2.37
CA LEU A 180 -29.99 37.18 2.85
C LEU A 180 -30.81 37.51 1.61
N GLU A 181 -31.85 36.73 1.34
CA GLU A 181 -33.21 37.20 1.06
C GLU A 181 -34.11 36.00 0.72
N ARG A 182 -35.31 36.02 1.31
CA ARG A 182 -36.36 35.03 1.16
C ARG A 182 -37.01 35.17 -0.21
N SER A 183 -37.23 34.05 -0.89
CA SER A 183 -38.44 33.88 -1.71
C SER A 183 -38.80 32.40 -1.87
N SER A 184 -40.03 32.12 -1.46
CA SER A 184 -40.73 30.85 -1.48
C SER A 184 -40.92 30.30 -2.90
N GLY A 185 -40.64 29.01 -3.09
CA GLY A 185 -41.14 28.22 -4.22
C GLY A 185 -40.10 27.36 -4.91
N SER A 186 -40.45 26.08 -5.08
CA SER A 186 -39.81 25.07 -5.95
C SER A 186 -38.69 24.22 -5.34
N GLU A 187 -38.97 22.91 -5.35
CA GLU A 187 -38.13 21.70 -5.22
C GLU A 187 -36.68 21.87 -4.72
N GLY A 188 -36.43 21.33 -3.52
CA GLY A 188 -35.27 21.63 -2.68
C GLY A 188 -33.89 21.20 -3.24
N PRO A 189 -32.92 22.14 -3.35
CA PRO A 189 -31.55 21.84 -3.76
C PRO A 189 -30.65 21.51 -2.55
N TYR A 190 -31.02 20.50 -1.76
CA TYR A 190 -30.22 20.06 -0.60
C TYR A 190 -29.37 18.82 -0.91
N ALA A 191 -28.80 18.73 -2.11
CA ALA A 191 -27.54 18.02 -2.24
C ALA A 191 -26.47 18.95 -1.66
N ALA A 192 -26.31 18.90 -0.33
CA ALA A 192 -25.21 19.58 0.34
C ALA A 192 -23.93 19.26 -0.42
N HIS A 193 -23.35 20.26 -1.10
CA HIS A 193 -22.10 20.10 -1.82
C HIS A 193 -21.04 19.73 -0.78
N ILE A 194 -20.82 18.43 -0.60
CA ILE A 194 -19.74 17.91 0.24
C ILE A 194 -18.46 18.46 -0.41
N PRO A 195 -17.64 19.25 0.31
CA PRO A 195 -16.43 19.80 -0.25
C PRO A 195 -15.57 18.64 -0.76
N GLN A 196 -15.31 18.62 -2.06
CA GLN A 196 -14.48 17.60 -2.67
C GLN A 196 -13.05 17.76 -2.14
N LYS A 197 -12.48 16.67 -1.62
CA LYS A 197 -11.10 16.66 -1.11
C LYS A 197 -10.16 16.72 -2.31
N HIS A 198 -9.50 17.84 -2.52
CA HIS A 198 -8.47 17.98 -3.54
C HIS A 198 -7.11 17.65 -2.94
N PHE A 199 -6.31 16.83 -3.62
CA PHE A 199 -4.99 16.38 -3.17
C PHE A 199 -3.90 16.95 -4.08
N LEU A 200 -2.76 17.33 -3.51
CA LEU A 200 -1.67 17.97 -4.27
C LEU A 200 -1.07 17.07 -5.35
N TYR A 201 -1.05 15.75 -5.10
CA TYR A 201 -0.22 14.83 -5.90
C TYR A 201 -1.02 13.89 -6.79
N PHE A 202 -2.35 13.92 -6.79
CA PHE A 202 -3.17 13.07 -7.65
C PHE A 202 -4.60 13.60 -7.77
N THR A 203 -5.27 13.25 -8.86
CA THR A 203 -6.69 13.56 -9.10
C THR A 203 -7.54 12.31 -9.35
N ASP A 204 -6.91 11.17 -9.65
CA ASP A 204 -7.62 9.89 -9.81
C ASP A 204 -8.16 9.37 -8.46
N GLU A 205 -9.49 9.23 -8.37
CA GLU A 205 -10.19 8.67 -7.20
C GLU A 205 -9.76 7.24 -6.84
N LYS A 206 -9.20 6.49 -7.80
CA LYS A 206 -8.63 5.15 -7.52
C LYS A 206 -7.40 5.25 -6.64
N ILE A 207 -6.57 6.27 -6.82
CA ILE A 207 -5.39 6.52 -5.98
C ILE A 207 -5.84 6.80 -4.55
N PHE A 208 -6.85 7.67 -4.39
CA PHE A 208 -7.45 7.94 -3.09
C PHE A 208 -7.99 6.67 -2.44
N SER A 209 -8.75 5.87 -3.18
CA SER A 209 -9.33 4.61 -2.70
C SER A 209 -8.27 3.64 -2.18
N VAL A 210 -7.16 3.47 -2.90
CA VAL A 210 -6.05 2.62 -2.47
C VAL A 210 -5.34 3.19 -1.24
N LEU A 211 -5.18 4.51 -1.12
CA LEU A 211 -4.60 5.14 0.08
C LEU A 211 -5.47 4.91 1.31
N MET A 212 -6.80 5.01 1.17
CA MET A 212 -7.71 4.70 2.28
C MET A 212 -7.66 3.22 2.65
N GLU A 213 -7.56 2.33 1.66
CA GLU A 213 -7.39 0.90 1.88
C GLU A 213 -6.06 0.58 2.60
N ILE A 214 -4.96 1.27 2.26
CA ILE A 214 -3.67 1.18 2.98
C ILE A 214 -3.87 1.54 4.46
N CYS A 215 -4.56 2.64 4.75
CA CYS A 215 -4.81 3.08 6.13
C CYS A 215 -5.68 2.06 6.90
N ARG A 216 -6.73 1.52 6.26
CA ARG A 216 -7.55 0.45 6.88
C ARG A 216 -6.74 -0.81 7.12
N THR A 217 -5.91 -1.21 6.15
CA THR A 217 -5.07 -2.41 6.26
C THR A 217 -4.05 -2.28 7.40
N LEU A 218 -3.48 -1.08 7.59
CA LEU A 218 -2.64 -0.77 8.75
C LEU A 218 -3.40 -0.91 10.08
N GLY A 219 -4.62 -0.37 10.16
CA GLY A 219 -5.45 -0.51 11.36
C GLY A 219 -5.91 -1.95 11.62
N PHE A 220 -6.11 -2.75 10.57
CA PHE A 220 -6.55 -4.13 10.66
C PHE A 220 -5.44 -5.09 11.13
N TYR A 221 -4.23 -4.96 10.58
CA TYR A 221 -3.11 -5.86 10.90
C TYR A 221 -2.12 -5.32 11.94
N GLY A 222 -2.10 -4.01 12.16
CA GLY A 222 -1.19 -3.36 13.11
C GLY A 222 -1.74 -3.30 14.53
N ASP A 223 -0.88 -2.91 15.47
CA ASP A 223 -1.32 -2.59 16.83
C ASP A 223 -2.01 -1.22 16.84
N ILE A 224 -3.33 -1.22 17.00
CA ILE A 224 -4.14 0.00 16.95
C ILE A 224 -3.77 1.00 18.06
N TYR A 225 -3.28 0.54 19.21
CA TYR A 225 -2.88 1.43 20.30
C TYR A 225 -1.61 2.17 19.96
N LEU A 226 -0.58 1.44 19.51
CA LEU A 226 0.69 2.02 19.04
C LEU A 226 0.43 3.05 17.93
N LEU A 227 -0.39 2.68 16.95
CA LEU A 227 -0.64 3.51 15.80
C LEU A 227 -1.45 4.75 16.16
N THR A 228 -2.50 4.60 16.96
CA THR A 228 -3.32 5.73 17.40
C THR A 228 -2.49 6.73 18.19
N ASP A 229 -1.65 6.26 19.12
CA ASP A 229 -0.75 7.11 19.89
C ASP A 229 0.20 7.90 18.97
N HIS A 230 0.88 7.20 18.05
CA HIS A 230 1.82 7.82 17.10
C HIS A 230 1.16 8.86 16.19
N PHE A 231 0.00 8.55 15.59
CA PHE A 231 -0.69 9.49 14.70
C PHE A 231 -1.39 10.63 15.46
N LEU A 232 -1.82 10.42 16.70
CA LEU A 232 -2.30 11.50 17.56
C LEU A 232 -1.18 12.49 17.91
N ASP A 233 0.04 12.01 18.11
CA ASP A 233 1.20 12.88 18.29
C ASP A 233 1.48 13.70 17.03
N LEU A 234 1.47 13.09 15.85
CA LEU A 234 1.58 13.82 14.57
C LEU A 234 0.47 14.86 14.39
N TYR A 235 -0.76 14.52 14.79
CA TYR A 235 -1.91 15.43 14.76
C TYR A 235 -1.72 16.64 15.68
N ARG A 236 -1.15 16.44 16.87
CA ARG A 236 -0.92 17.51 17.86
C ARG A 236 0.27 18.39 17.52
N GLN A 237 1.35 17.80 16.98
CA GLN A 237 2.64 18.47 16.78
C GLN A 237 2.67 19.36 15.53
N SER A 238 1.86 19.08 14.50
CA SER A 238 1.94 19.78 13.22
C SER A 238 0.56 20.21 12.71
N LEU A 239 0.35 21.52 12.61
CA LEU A 239 -0.84 22.08 11.94
C LEU A 239 -0.92 21.64 10.47
N VAL A 240 0.23 21.42 9.83
CA VAL A 240 0.33 20.97 8.43
C VAL A 240 -0.15 19.53 8.26
N TYR A 241 0.08 18.67 9.25
CA TYR A 241 -0.32 17.26 9.20
C TYR A 241 -1.67 16.97 9.84
N ARG A 242 -2.28 17.93 10.54
CA ARG A 242 -3.50 17.72 11.32
C ARG A 242 -4.64 17.10 10.50
N LYS A 243 -4.85 17.55 9.27
CA LYS A 243 -5.92 17.05 8.39
C LYS A 243 -5.65 15.63 7.91
N GLN A 244 -4.40 15.35 7.53
CA GLN A 244 -3.92 14.06 7.05
C GLN A 244 -3.93 13.04 8.18
N ALA A 245 -3.43 13.41 9.35
CA ALA A 245 -3.44 12.57 10.55
C ALA A 245 -4.86 12.21 10.97
N ALA A 246 -5.80 13.17 10.96
CA ALA A 246 -7.21 12.89 11.23
C ALA A 246 -7.82 11.90 10.22
N MET A 247 -7.49 12.06 8.92
CA MET A 247 -7.95 11.16 7.88
C MET A 247 -7.40 9.75 8.05
N VAL A 248 -6.10 9.62 8.32
CA VAL A 248 -5.44 8.34 8.57
C VAL A 248 -6.05 7.68 9.80
N LEU A 249 -6.15 8.39 10.94
CA LEU A 249 -6.76 7.87 12.17
C LEU A 249 -8.17 7.32 11.95
N ASN A 250 -9.02 8.06 11.23
CA ASN A 250 -10.38 7.62 10.94
C ASN A 250 -10.40 6.30 10.16
N GLU A 251 -9.57 6.17 9.12
CA GLU A 251 -9.53 4.95 8.32
C GLU A 251 -8.87 3.78 9.05
N MET A 252 -7.88 4.05 9.91
CA MET A 252 -7.26 3.02 10.76
C MET A 252 -8.27 2.45 11.76
N VAL A 253 -9.06 3.31 12.42
CA VAL A 253 -10.11 2.85 13.34
C VAL A 253 -11.17 2.04 12.59
N ARG A 254 -11.56 2.44 11.38
CA ARG A 254 -12.47 1.65 10.53
C ARG A 254 -11.88 0.29 10.17
N GLY A 255 -10.60 0.24 9.83
CA GLY A 255 -9.86 -1.00 9.57
C GLY A 255 -9.81 -1.92 10.79
N ALA A 256 -9.48 -1.39 11.97
CA ALA A 256 -9.44 -2.14 13.23
C ALA A 256 -10.82 -2.70 13.62
N ALA A 257 -11.90 -1.98 13.29
CA ALA A 257 -13.28 -2.45 13.46
C ALA A 257 -13.71 -3.50 12.42
N GLY A 258 -12.84 -3.87 11.46
CA GLY A 258 -13.14 -4.82 10.39
C GLY A 258 -14.04 -4.27 9.28
N LEU A 259 -14.26 -2.95 9.24
CA LEU A 259 -15.16 -2.34 8.25
C LEU A 259 -14.47 -2.20 6.89
N ALA A 260 -15.18 -2.60 5.83
CA ALA A 260 -14.77 -2.45 4.43
C ALA A 260 -13.45 -3.13 4.04
N MET A 261 -13.05 -4.18 4.76
CA MET A 261 -11.98 -5.07 4.32
C MET A 261 -12.56 -6.15 3.41
N ALA A 262 -12.15 -6.17 2.14
CA ALA A 262 -12.32 -7.37 1.33
C ALA A 262 -11.43 -8.44 1.96
N THR A 263 -12.03 -9.45 2.58
CA THR A 263 -11.33 -10.62 3.14
C THR A 263 -10.72 -11.43 2.00
N GLY A 264 -9.63 -10.95 1.43
CA GLY A 264 -8.74 -11.69 0.54
C GLY A 264 -7.78 -12.53 1.37
N ALA A 265 -7.63 -13.80 0.98
CA ALA A 265 -7.03 -14.88 1.73
C ALA A 265 -5.71 -14.53 2.45
N GLN A 266 -5.68 -14.85 3.75
CA GLN A 266 -4.49 -14.86 4.60
C GLN A 266 -3.40 -15.75 3.96
N CYS A 267 -2.27 -15.17 3.56
CA CYS A 267 -1.21 -15.90 2.85
C CYS A 267 -0.11 -16.44 3.79
N LEU A 268 0.05 -15.85 4.98
CA LEU A 268 1.12 -16.20 5.94
C LEU A 268 0.64 -16.75 7.29
N ASP A 269 -0.66 -17.04 7.47
CA ASP A 269 -1.14 -17.61 8.74
C ASP A 269 -0.93 -19.13 8.76
N SER A 270 0.11 -19.57 9.47
CA SER A 270 0.29 -20.96 9.89
C SER A 270 0.49 -21.03 11.40
N GLY A 271 -0.63 -21.08 12.12
CA GLY A 271 -0.80 -21.89 13.33
C GLY A 271 -0.03 -21.45 14.57
N VAL A 272 -0.66 -20.61 15.39
CA VAL A 272 -0.49 -20.66 16.85
C VAL A 272 -1.86 -20.81 17.49
N GLN A 273 -2.44 -22.01 17.38
CA GLN A 273 -3.50 -22.44 18.29
C GLN A 273 -2.80 -23.20 19.43
N GLY A 274 -2.33 -22.41 20.40
CA GLY A 274 -1.79 -22.91 21.66
C GLY A 274 -2.92 -23.28 22.61
N ARG A 275 -2.82 -24.49 23.17
CA ARG A 275 -3.67 -25.07 24.20
C ARG A 275 -3.82 -24.19 25.44
#